data_AF-A0AAD5B338-F1
#
_entry.id   AF-A0AAD5B338-F1
#
_cell.length_a   1.000
_cell.length_b   1.000
_cell.length_c   1.000
_cell.angle_alpha   90.00
_cell.angle_beta   90.00
_cell.angle_gamma   90.00
#
_symmetry.space_group_name_H-M   'P 1'
#
loop_
_entity.id
_entity.type
_entity.pdbx_description
1 polymer ?
#
loop_
_entity_poly.entity_id
_entity_poly.type
_entity_poly.pdbx_seq_one_letter_code
_entity_poly.pdbx_strand_id
1 'polypeptide(L)'
;MEEVEQAELDWDIIYLGRKQVNPGEEEQVEMVKNLVVAGYSYWTLSYAISLQGAQKLINAEPISKMLPVDEFLPIMYNKHPNEEYKSHFLNRNLQAFSTSPLLVQPCHYAGDAEWVSDTETSTLWDDDNVPTDWRGSYKTLKGGAPPAGIQSATYRDEL
;
A
#
# COMPACT_ATOMS: atom_id res chain seq x y z
N MET A 1 -16.87 -11.10 -8.55
CA MET A 1 -16.00 -12.03 -9.29
C MET A 1 -16.66 -12.55 -10.55
N GLU A 2 -17.98 -12.78 -10.57
CA GLU A 2 -18.70 -13.21 -11.77
C GLU A 2 -18.44 -12.36 -13.02
N GLU A 3 -18.44 -11.02 -12.94
CA GLU A 3 -18.14 -10.17 -14.11
C GLU A 3 -16.71 -10.35 -14.63
N VAL A 4 -15.74 -10.55 -13.73
CA VAL A 4 -14.33 -10.81 -14.08
C VAL A 4 -14.19 -12.17 -14.78
N GLU A 5 -14.92 -13.18 -14.29
CA GLU A 5 -14.98 -14.52 -14.91
C GLU A 5 -15.67 -14.49 -16.27
N GLN A 6 -16.79 -13.77 -16.40
CA GLN A 6 -17.53 -13.62 -17.66
C GLN A 6 -16.73 -12.87 -18.73
N ALA A 7 -15.93 -11.88 -18.32
CA ALA A 7 -15.04 -11.15 -19.22
C ALA A 7 -13.77 -11.95 -19.59
N GLU A 8 -13.56 -13.13 -18.99
CA GLU A 8 -12.34 -13.94 -19.13
C GLU A 8 -11.07 -13.11 -18.90
N LEU A 9 -11.13 -12.16 -17.96
CA LEU A 9 -10.04 -11.23 -17.70
C LEU A 9 -8.84 -12.00 -17.14
N ASP A 10 -7.66 -11.82 -17.76
CA ASP A 10 -6.40 -12.33 -17.21
C ASP A 10 -5.95 -11.43 -16.06
N TRP A 11 -6.13 -11.88 -14.81
CA TRP A 11 -5.81 -11.12 -13.61
C TRP A 11 -4.94 -11.90 -12.62
N ASP A 12 -4.04 -11.18 -11.95
CA ASP A 12 -3.17 -11.75 -10.92
C ASP A 12 -3.55 -11.26 -9.52
N ILE A 13 -3.83 -9.97 -9.39
CA ILE A 13 -4.23 -9.34 -8.13
C ILE A 13 -5.31 -8.29 -8.38
N ILE A 14 -6.32 -8.25 -7.50
CA ILE A 14 -7.35 -7.22 -7.49
C ILE A 14 -7.37 -6.58 -6.11
N TYR A 15 -7.02 -5.30 -6.03
CA TYR A 15 -7.15 -4.52 -4.80
C TYR A 15 -8.61 -4.21 -4.50
N LEU A 16 -9.00 -4.46 -3.25
CA LEU A 16 -10.30 -4.08 -2.69
C LEU A 16 -10.17 -2.89 -1.74
N GLY A 17 -8.97 -2.66 -1.19
CA GLY A 17 -8.63 -1.50 -0.37
C GLY A 17 -7.13 -1.22 -0.41
N ARG A 18 -6.76 0.04 -0.64
CA ARG A 18 -5.39 0.57 -0.72
C ARG A 18 -5.38 2.10 -0.65
N LYS A 19 -4.23 2.73 -0.48
CA LYS A 19 -4.04 4.18 -0.64
C LYS A 19 -3.59 4.48 -2.08
N GLN A 20 -4.51 4.92 -2.93
CA GLN A 20 -4.20 5.38 -4.28
C GLN A 20 -3.37 6.66 -4.22
N VAL A 21 -2.29 6.75 -5.02
CA VAL A 21 -1.50 7.99 -5.14
C VAL A 21 -2.11 8.91 -6.20
N ASN A 22 -2.30 8.39 -7.42
CA ASN A 22 -2.86 9.14 -8.56
C ASN A 22 -4.16 8.49 -9.09
N PRO A 23 -5.29 8.56 -8.35
CA PRO A 23 -6.53 7.89 -8.78
C PRO A 23 -7.08 8.41 -10.11
N GLY A 24 -6.75 9.65 -10.50
CA GLY A 24 -7.19 10.25 -11.77
C GLY A 24 -6.48 9.72 -13.02
N GLU A 25 -5.39 8.96 -12.85
CA GLU A 25 -4.61 8.38 -13.95
C GLU A 25 -4.94 6.90 -14.20
N GLU A 26 -5.89 6.33 -13.45
CA GLU A 26 -6.24 4.91 -13.55
C GLU A 26 -7.27 4.66 -14.66
N GLU A 27 -6.94 3.73 -15.54
CA GLU A 27 -7.75 3.39 -16.70
C GLU A 27 -8.82 2.37 -16.33
N GLN A 28 -10.07 2.59 -16.78
CA GLN A 28 -11.15 1.62 -16.61
C GLN A 28 -10.85 0.35 -17.40
N VAL A 29 -11.17 -0.80 -16.83
CA VAL A 29 -11.08 -2.08 -17.53
C VAL A 29 -12.30 -2.22 -18.44
N GLU A 30 -12.07 -2.46 -19.72
CA GLU A 30 -13.17 -2.70 -20.66
C GLU A 30 -13.97 -3.94 -20.25
N MET A 31 -15.28 -3.90 -20.44
CA MET A 31 -16.22 -5.01 -20.17
C MET A 31 -16.46 -5.39 -18.69
N VAL A 32 -15.63 -4.93 -17.73
CA VAL A 32 -15.84 -5.16 -16.29
C VAL A 32 -16.16 -3.85 -15.59
N LYS A 33 -17.34 -3.75 -14.96
CA LYS A 33 -17.73 -2.49 -14.30
C LYS A 33 -16.98 -2.32 -13.00
N ASN A 34 -16.73 -1.07 -12.63
CA ASN A 34 -16.12 -0.70 -11.35
C ASN A 34 -14.74 -1.33 -11.14
N LEU A 35 -13.99 -1.55 -12.21
CA LEU A 35 -12.64 -2.10 -12.17
C LEU A 35 -11.71 -1.20 -12.99
N VAL A 36 -10.53 -0.93 -12.43
CA VAL A 36 -9.48 -0.13 -13.07
C VAL A 36 -8.16 -0.89 -13.08
N VAL A 37 -7.27 -0.56 -14.01
CA VAL A 37 -5.87 -0.97 -13.98
C VAL A 37 -5.20 -0.26 -12.80
N ALA A 38 -4.57 -1.02 -11.91
CA ALA A 38 -3.97 -0.44 -10.71
C ALA A 38 -2.74 0.40 -11.05
N GLY A 39 -2.73 1.66 -10.62
CA GLY A 39 -1.55 2.52 -10.56
C GLY A 39 -0.73 2.29 -9.30
N TYR A 40 0.29 3.12 -9.11
CA TYR A 40 1.10 3.11 -7.88
C TYR A 40 0.24 3.45 -6.65
N SER A 41 0.48 2.72 -5.57
CA SER A 41 -0.28 2.85 -4.33
C SER A 41 0.48 2.34 -3.13
N TYR A 42 0.21 2.94 -1.98
CA TYR A 42 0.60 2.41 -0.68
C TYR A 42 -0.52 1.58 -0.08
N TRP A 43 -0.21 0.89 1.01
CA TRP A 43 -1.15 0.10 1.80
C TRP A 43 -1.79 -1.05 1.02
N THR A 44 -1.56 -2.28 1.48
CA THR A 44 -2.21 -3.48 0.93
C THR A 44 -3.32 -3.93 1.87
N LEU A 45 -4.36 -3.09 2.04
CA LEU A 45 -5.39 -3.29 3.08
C LEU A 45 -6.23 -4.54 2.82
N SER A 46 -6.65 -4.73 1.57
CA SER A 46 -7.46 -5.89 1.17
C SER A 46 -7.30 -6.16 -0.31
N TYR A 47 -7.17 -7.43 -0.67
CA TYR A 47 -6.96 -7.87 -2.04
C TYR A 47 -7.49 -9.31 -2.25
N ALA A 48 -7.80 -9.61 -3.50
CA ALA A 48 -7.89 -10.97 -3.99
C ALA A 48 -6.64 -11.28 -4.83
N ILE A 49 -6.15 -12.51 -4.76
CA ILE A 49 -5.00 -12.98 -5.54
C ILE A 49 -5.35 -14.29 -6.24
N SER A 50 -5.01 -14.42 -7.52
CA SER A 50 -5.19 -15.66 -8.27
C SER A 50 -4.00 -16.60 -8.02
N LEU A 51 -4.18 -17.90 -8.30
CA LEU A 51 -3.11 -18.88 -8.17
C LEU A 51 -1.89 -18.53 -9.05
N GLN A 52 -2.13 -18.08 -10.28
CA GLN A 52 -1.05 -17.63 -11.17
C GLN A 52 -0.34 -16.39 -10.64
N GLY A 53 -1.08 -15.44 -10.05
CA GLY A 53 -0.50 -14.25 -9.43
C GLY A 53 0.42 -14.63 -8.28
N ALA A 54 -0.04 -15.51 -7.39
CA ALA A 54 0.76 -16.02 -6.29
C ALA A 54 2.05 -16.71 -6.79
N GLN A 55 1.96 -17.52 -7.85
CA GLN A 55 3.12 -18.18 -8.44
C GLN A 55 4.12 -17.17 -9.04
N LYS A 56 3.64 -16.14 -9.75
CA LYS A 56 4.48 -15.05 -10.28
C LYS A 56 5.24 -14.34 -9.16
N LEU A 57 4.57 -14.03 -8.05
CA LEU A 57 5.19 -13.38 -6.89
C LEU A 57 6.25 -14.26 -6.21
N ILE A 58 6.00 -15.56 -6.05
CA ILE A 58 6.99 -16.49 -5.46
C ILE A 58 8.21 -16.62 -6.37
N ASN A 59 7.99 -16.72 -7.69
CA ASN A 59 9.07 -16.83 -8.68
C ASN A 59 9.97 -15.58 -8.76
N ALA A 60 9.55 -14.46 -8.17
CA ALA A 60 10.38 -13.26 -8.06
C ALA A 60 11.46 -13.35 -6.96
N GLU A 61 11.44 -14.45 -6.17
CA GLU A 61 12.33 -14.72 -5.03
C GLU A 61 12.37 -13.58 -3.99
N PRO A 62 11.21 -13.11 -3.50
CA PRO A 62 11.12 -11.88 -2.71
C PRO A 62 11.88 -11.95 -1.38
N ILE A 63 12.04 -13.14 -0.79
CA ILE A 63 12.74 -13.34 0.49
C ILE A 63 14.21 -12.90 0.40
N SER A 64 14.84 -13.10 -0.76
CA SER A 64 16.25 -12.70 -0.99
C SER A 64 16.42 -11.19 -1.21
N LYS A 65 15.31 -10.46 -1.43
CA LYS A 65 15.24 -9.04 -1.81
C LYS A 65 14.14 -8.36 -0.99
N MET A 66 14.18 -8.57 0.32
CA MET A 66 13.09 -8.21 1.24
C MET A 66 12.70 -6.74 1.08
N LEU A 67 11.44 -6.52 0.70
CA LEU A 67 10.82 -5.21 0.55
C LEU A 67 9.47 -5.22 1.27
N PRO A 68 8.99 -4.05 1.75
CA PRO A 68 7.60 -3.89 2.14
C PRO A 68 6.65 -4.34 1.02
N VAL A 69 5.53 -4.95 1.37
CA VAL A 69 4.61 -5.55 0.40
C VAL A 69 4.03 -4.53 -0.56
N ASP A 70 3.78 -3.31 -0.08
CA ASP A 70 3.25 -2.19 -0.85
C ASP A 70 4.30 -1.48 -1.71
N GLU A 71 5.59 -1.79 -1.55
CA GLU A 71 6.66 -1.44 -2.51
C GLU A 71 6.86 -2.58 -3.52
N PHE A 72 6.85 -3.83 -3.03
CA PHE A 72 7.05 -5.02 -3.85
C PHE A 72 5.97 -5.21 -4.91
N LEU A 73 4.69 -5.11 -4.54
CA LEU A 73 3.59 -5.34 -5.49
C LEU A 73 3.65 -4.36 -6.69
N PRO A 74 3.76 -3.02 -6.50
CA PRO A 74 3.91 -2.10 -7.62
C PRO A 74 5.16 -2.31 -8.47
N ILE A 75 6.24 -2.85 -7.92
CA ILE A 75 7.37 -3.28 -8.73
C ILE A 75 6.92 -4.41 -9.66
N MET A 76 6.23 -5.42 -9.11
CA MET A 76 5.83 -6.60 -9.88
C MET A 76 4.79 -6.33 -10.98
N TYR A 77 3.92 -5.32 -10.82
CA TYR A 77 3.05 -4.82 -11.91
C TYR A 77 3.61 -3.60 -12.65
N ASN A 78 4.91 -3.32 -12.46
CA ASN A 78 5.70 -2.33 -13.20
C ASN A 78 5.17 -0.87 -13.12
N LYS A 79 4.59 -0.48 -11.99
CA LYS A 79 4.12 0.90 -11.74
C LYS A 79 4.89 1.61 -10.62
N HIS A 80 5.87 0.96 -10.01
CA HIS A 80 6.73 1.59 -9.00
C HIS A 80 7.55 2.76 -9.58
N PRO A 81 7.67 3.91 -8.89
CA PRO A 81 8.41 5.07 -9.40
C PRO A 81 9.93 4.94 -9.27
N ASN A 82 10.42 4.15 -8.30
CA ASN A 82 11.85 3.96 -8.08
C ASN A 82 12.45 2.91 -9.04
N GLU A 83 13.27 3.36 -10.01
CA GLU A 83 13.93 2.49 -10.99
C GLU A 83 15.05 1.62 -10.39
N GLU A 84 15.72 2.09 -9.34
CA GLU A 84 16.75 1.30 -8.65
C GLU A 84 16.12 0.05 -8.04
N TYR A 85 14.98 0.18 -7.36
CA TYR A 85 14.27 -0.95 -6.77
C TYR A 85 13.78 -1.94 -7.84
N LYS A 86 13.22 -1.41 -8.95
CA LYS A 86 12.77 -2.23 -10.08
C LYS A 86 13.90 -3.02 -10.72
N SER A 87 15.13 -2.51 -10.70
CA SER A 87 16.29 -3.18 -11.31
C SER A 87 16.57 -4.56 -10.72
N HIS A 88 16.17 -4.81 -9.47
CA HIS A 88 16.33 -6.10 -8.78
C HIS A 88 15.28 -7.17 -9.20
N PHE A 89 14.23 -6.77 -9.92
CA PHE A 89 13.12 -7.62 -10.33
C PHE A 89 12.90 -7.50 -11.84
N LEU A 90 13.52 -8.39 -12.62
CA LEU A 90 13.49 -8.30 -14.09
C LEU A 90 12.14 -8.67 -14.69
N ASN A 91 11.45 -9.67 -14.13
CA ASN A 91 10.14 -10.10 -14.60
C ASN A 91 9.03 -9.40 -13.81
N ARG A 92 8.43 -8.37 -14.40
CA ARG A 92 7.40 -7.50 -13.80
C ARG A 92 6.10 -7.58 -14.61
N ASN A 93 5.57 -8.78 -14.74
CA ASN A 93 4.42 -9.10 -15.60
C ASN A 93 3.11 -9.36 -14.82
N LEU A 94 3.04 -8.88 -13.57
CA LEU A 94 1.85 -9.04 -12.74
C LEU A 94 0.70 -8.16 -13.27
N GLN A 95 -0.45 -8.75 -13.55
CA GLN A 95 -1.68 -8.07 -13.96
C GLN A 95 -2.44 -7.61 -12.72
N ALA A 96 -2.30 -6.33 -12.38
CA ALA A 96 -2.89 -5.74 -11.19
C ALA A 96 -4.07 -4.82 -11.53
N PHE A 97 -5.19 -5.04 -10.85
CA PHE A 97 -6.40 -4.26 -10.96
C PHE A 97 -6.86 -3.77 -9.59
N SER A 98 -7.82 -2.86 -9.57
CA SER A 98 -8.43 -2.33 -8.35
C SER A 98 -9.91 -2.11 -8.56
N THR A 99 -10.72 -2.34 -7.54
CA THR A 99 -12.11 -1.90 -7.58
C THR A 99 -12.17 -0.38 -7.55
N SER A 100 -13.14 0.19 -8.27
CA SER A 100 -13.42 1.62 -8.32
C SER A 100 -14.95 1.82 -8.25
N PRO A 101 -15.51 2.19 -7.07
CA PRO A 101 -14.81 2.61 -5.86
C PRO A 101 -14.14 1.46 -5.07
N LEU A 102 -13.25 1.80 -4.14
CA LEU A 102 -12.68 0.85 -3.18
C LEU A 102 -13.79 0.30 -2.27
N LEU A 103 -13.74 -1.01 -1.99
CA LEU A 103 -14.71 -1.70 -1.14
C LEU A 103 -14.29 -1.69 0.34
N VAL A 104 -12.99 -1.58 0.60
CA VAL A 104 -12.40 -1.57 1.95
C VAL A 104 -11.60 -0.28 2.12
N GLN A 105 -11.86 0.40 3.23
CA GLN A 105 -11.18 1.62 3.64
C GLN A 105 -10.90 1.56 5.15
N PRO A 106 -9.85 2.25 5.64
CA PRO A 106 -9.59 2.30 7.07
C PRO A 106 -10.69 3.09 7.79
N CYS A 107 -10.84 2.87 9.09
CA CYS A 107 -11.75 3.67 9.92
C CYS A 107 -11.25 5.11 10.09
N HIS A 108 -9.92 5.30 10.09
CA HIS A 108 -9.24 6.59 10.19
C HIS A 108 -8.07 6.60 9.20
N TYR A 109 -7.89 7.69 8.47
CA TYR A 109 -6.75 7.92 7.58
C TYR A 109 -5.60 8.59 8.33
N ALA A 110 -4.38 8.45 7.81
CA ALA A 110 -3.23 9.18 8.31
C ALA A 110 -3.54 10.69 8.32
N GLY A 111 -3.32 11.34 9.47
CA GLY A 111 -3.68 12.74 9.70
C GLY A 111 -5.05 12.98 10.35
N ASP A 112 -5.92 11.97 10.47
CA ASP A 112 -7.15 12.08 11.27
C ASP A 112 -6.82 12.17 12.76
N ALA A 113 -7.65 12.89 13.53
CA ALA A 113 -7.41 13.13 14.95
C ALA A 113 -7.33 11.84 15.80
N GLU A 114 -8.09 10.82 15.41
CA GLU A 114 -8.15 9.52 16.10
C GLU A 114 -7.30 8.44 15.38
N TRP A 115 -6.50 8.84 14.38
CA TRP A 115 -5.59 7.91 13.71
C TRP A 115 -4.37 7.63 14.59
N VAL A 116 -4.03 6.34 14.68
CA VAL A 116 -2.91 5.85 15.48
C VAL A 116 -2.09 4.88 14.63
N SER A 117 -0.77 5.02 14.64
CA SER A 117 0.16 4.08 14.04
C SER A 117 1.34 3.83 14.96
N ASP A 118 1.77 2.58 15.00
CA ASP A 118 2.98 2.11 15.68
C ASP A 118 4.18 1.95 14.73
N THR A 119 3.97 2.20 13.42
CA THR A 119 4.95 1.92 12.35
C THR A 119 5.29 3.14 11.49
N GLU A 120 4.44 4.16 11.40
CA GLU A 120 4.68 5.31 10.50
C GLU A 120 5.89 6.14 10.93
N THR A 121 6.09 6.30 12.23
CA THR A 121 7.19 7.10 12.75
C THR A 121 7.96 6.34 13.83
N SER A 122 8.88 5.51 13.37
CA SER A 122 9.79 4.74 14.23
C SER A 122 11.21 5.25 14.10
N THR A 123 11.90 5.33 15.23
CA THR A 123 13.35 5.46 15.26
C THR A 123 14.00 4.17 14.76
N LEU A 124 15.18 4.31 14.16
CA LEU A 124 15.98 3.15 13.76
C LEU A 124 16.36 2.38 15.03
N TRP A 125 15.82 1.18 15.16
CA TRP A 125 16.09 0.21 16.23
C TRP A 125 15.69 0.72 17.62
N ASP A 126 14.58 1.44 17.69
CA ASP A 126 14.04 2.03 18.93
C ASP A 126 15.05 2.97 19.64
N ASP A 127 15.93 3.63 18.87
CA ASP A 127 16.78 4.70 19.40
C ASP A 127 15.97 6.00 19.57
N ASP A 128 15.23 6.07 20.67
CA ASP A 128 14.38 7.22 21.03
C ASP A 128 15.17 8.51 21.31
N ASN A 129 16.50 8.49 21.23
CA ASN A 129 17.32 9.71 21.30
C ASN A 129 17.38 10.46 19.96
N VAL A 130 16.93 9.84 18.86
CA VAL A 130 16.90 10.46 17.54
C VAL A 130 15.55 11.13 17.31
N PRO A 131 15.50 12.44 17.05
CA PRO A 131 14.26 13.11 16.69
C PRO A 131 13.69 12.54 15.39
N THR A 132 12.42 12.20 15.41
CA THR A 132 11.65 11.92 14.19
C THR A 132 10.94 13.18 13.71
N ASP A 133 10.47 13.15 12.47
CA ASP A 133 9.66 14.20 11.83
C ASP A 133 8.26 14.36 12.46
N TRP A 134 7.80 13.36 13.20
CA TRP A 134 6.48 13.34 13.84
C TRP A 134 6.47 13.94 15.26
N ARG A 135 5.60 14.94 15.46
CA ARG A 135 5.41 15.60 16.77
C ARG A 135 4.29 14.99 17.63
N GLY A 136 3.56 14.00 17.12
CA GLY A 136 2.25 13.59 17.65
C GLY A 136 2.17 12.27 18.42
N SER A 137 3.17 11.39 18.33
CA SER A 137 3.18 10.09 19.02
C SER A 137 4.53 9.87 19.66
N TYR A 138 4.57 10.07 20.96
CA TYR A 138 5.62 9.45 21.76
C TYR A 138 5.43 7.95 21.59
N LYS A 139 6.45 7.23 21.12
CA LYS A 139 6.62 5.84 21.54
C LYS A 139 6.78 5.93 23.05
N THR A 140 5.68 5.82 23.79
CA THR A 140 5.79 5.63 25.22
C THR A 140 6.50 4.30 25.39
N LEU A 141 7.74 4.33 25.91
CA LEU A 141 8.41 3.19 26.51
C LEU A 141 7.33 2.30 27.13
N LYS A 142 7.26 1.00 26.81
CA LYS A 142 6.24 0.10 27.37
C LYS A 142 6.08 0.39 28.88
N GLY A 143 4.99 1.08 29.26
CA GLY A 143 4.70 1.50 30.64
C GLY A 143 4.89 2.98 31.01
N GLY A 144 5.24 3.88 30.10
CA GLY A 144 5.35 5.33 30.35
C GLY A 144 4.03 6.08 30.17
N ALA A 145 3.73 7.04 31.04
CA ALA A 145 2.55 7.91 30.90
C ALA A 145 2.77 8.99 29.80
N PRO A 146 1.75 9.33 29.00
CA PRO A 146 1.87 10.37 27.99
C PRO A 146 2.03 11.77 28.64
N PRO A 147 2.83 12.68 28.06
CA PRO A 147 2.96 14.04 28.57
C PRO A 147 1.72 14.88 28.25
N ALA A 148 1.37 15.77 29.17
CA ALA A 148 0.18 16.63 29.05
C ALA A 148 0.39 17.73 27.99
N GLY A 149 -0.56 17.84 27.04
CA GLY A 149 -0.67 19.02 26.14
C GLY A 149 -0.61 18.78 24.63
N ILE A 150 -0.80 17.56 24.13
CA ILE A 150 -0.75 17.28 22.68
C ILE A 150 -2.07 17.73 22.03
N GLN A 151 -2.08 18.94 21.47
CA GLN A 151 -3.09 19.39 20.51
C GLN A 151 -2.76 18.81 19.14
N SER A 152 -3.77 18.25 18.49
CA SER A 152 -3.74 17.69 17.14
C SER A 152 -3.00 18.61 16.16
N ALA A 153 -1.86 18.16 15.66
CA ALA A 153 -1.20 18.79 14.53
C ALA A 153 -1.88 18.27 13.25
N THR A 154 -2.58 19.15 12.54
CA THR A 154 -3.12 18.89 11.21
C THR A 154 -1.96 18.58 10.26
N TYR A 155 -1.86 17.33 9.82
CA TYR A 155 -1.03 16.97 8.67
C TYR A 155 -1.84 17.28 7.40
N ARG A 156 -1.35 18.20 6.58
CA ARG A 156 -1.79 18.32 5.18
C ARG A 156 -0.94 17.32 4.42
N ASP A 157 -1.57 16.30 3.86
CA ASP A 157 -0.98 15.43 2.84
C ASP A 157 -0.25 16.32 1.82
N GLU A 158 1.07 16.16 1.72
CA GLU A 158 1.84 16.65 0.59
C GLU A 158 1.59 15.68 -0.57
N LEU A 159 0.62 16.05 -1.41
CA LEU A 159 0.60 15.71 -2.83
C LEU A 159 1.61 16.58 -3.59
#